data_AF-W6PCY9-F1
#
_entry.id   AF-W6PCY9-F1
#
_cell.length_a   1.000
_cell.length_b   1.000
_cell.length_c   1.000
_cell.angle_alpha   90.00
_cell.angle_beta   90.00
_cell.angle_gamma   90.00
#
_symmetry.space_group_name_H-M   'P 1'
#
loop_
_entity.id
_entity.type
_entity.pdbx_description
1 polymer ?
#
loop_
_entity_poly.entity_id
_entity_poly.type
_entity_poly.pdbx_seq_one_letter_code
_entity_poly.pdbx_strand_id
1 'polypeptide(L)'
;MDQYLPLLKGKRIGMVVNHTSVVGRKQVHLLDTLLKRDVRVVKVFAPEHGFRGNADAGETVKDGKDSRTGIPIVSLYGDNKKPSAAQLKDVDVIVFDIQDVGARFYTYISTMYYVMEACAENKKEMVVLDRPNPCDYVDGPILKPAYRSFVGMLPLPVLHGCTIGELAQMINGEGWIANKKNPCSLKVIPMTGWKHGSPYSLPIKPSPNLPNDQSIRLYASLCPFEATRVSVGRGTTFPFQVLGAPNKKYGSFTFTPRSLPGFDKNPMHKGITCYGEDLRNVTDVNGFTLRYFLDFYRLSGENAAFFSRARWFDLLMGTNSVRKAILKGESEEAIRNSWQKELQDYKEIRKKYLLYE
;
A
#
# COMPACT_ATOMS: atom_id res chain seq x y z
N MET A 1 22.15 -10.36 3.33
CA MET A 1 22.17 -11.75 2.81
C MET A 1 22.60 -12.73 3.87
N ASP A 2 23.73 -12.49 4.53
CA ASP A 2 24.31 -13.43 5.51
C ASP A 2 23.38 -13.74 6.68
N GLN A 3 22.51 -12.80 7.06
CA GLN A 3 21.52 -13.02 8.13
C GLN A 3 20.38 -14.00 7.75
N TYR A 4 20.02 -14.11 6.47
CA TYR A 4 18.84 -14.87 6.05
C TYR A 4 19.14 -16.10 5.20
N LEU A 5 20.24 -16.14 4.43
CA LEU A 5 20.60 -17.32 3.64
C LEU A 5 20.69 -18.61 4.49
N PRO A 6 21.24 -18.61 5.73
CA PRO A 6 21.23 -19.79 6.59
C PRO A 6 19.82 -20.29 6.92
N LEU A 7 18.83 -19.39 7.00
CA LEU A 7 17.44 -19.72 7.29
C LEU A 7 16.74 -20.45 6.13
N LEU A 8 17.24 -20.25 4.91
CA LEU A 8 16.65 -20.81 3.68
C LEU A 8 17.33 -22.12 3.24
N LYS A 9 18.50 -22.45 3.82
CA LYS A 9 19.29 -23.62 3.42
C LYS A 9 18.51 -24.92 3.61
N GLY A 10 18.43 -25.73 2.57
CA GLY A 10 17.74 -27.03 2.59
C GLY A 10 16.21 -26.97 2.64
N LYS A 11 15.61 -25.78 2.64
CA LYS A 11 14.15 -25.57 2.70
C LYS A 11 13.57 -25.28 1.31
N ARG A 12 12.29 -25.63 1.09
CA ARG A 12 11.54 -25.25 -0.11
C ARG A 12 10.93 -23.87 0.09
N ILE A 13 11.36 -22.90 -0.71
CA ILE A 13 11.02 -21.48 -0.50
C ILE A 13 9.86 -21.06 -1.40
N GLY A 14 8.81 -20.52 -0.78
CA GLY A 14 7.81 -19.69 -1.44
C GLY A 14 8.19 -18.22 -1.32
N MET A 15 7.94 -17.40 -2.33
CA MET A 15 8.28 -15.97 -2.29
C MET A 15 7.07 -15.10 -2.58
N VAL A 16 6.79 -14.11 -1.71
CA VAL A 16 5.83 -13.04 -1.96
C VAL A 16 6.64 -11.79 -2.33
N VAL A 17 6.70 -11.50 -3.63
CA VAL A 17 7.61 -10.53 -4.24
C VAL A 17 6.97 -9.89 -5.47
N ASN A 18 7.44 -8.71 -5.83
CA ASN A 18 7.06 -7.99 -7.06
C ASN A 18 8.31 -7.32 -7.69
N HIS A 19 8.09 -6.42 -8.66
CA HIS A 19 9.19 -5.77 -9.37
C HIS A 19 10.07 -4.87 -8.49
N THR A 20 9.62 -4.52 -7.28
CA THR A 20 10.41 -3.74 -6.31
C THR A 20 11.40 -4.59 -5.51
N SER A 21 11.28 -5.91 -5.57
CA SER A 21 12.09 -6.89 -4.84
C SER A 21 13.49 -7.04 -5.44
N VAL A 22 14.25 -5.95 -5.48
CA VAL A 22 15.58 -5.89 -6.10
C VAL A 22 16.70 -5.76 -5.07
N VAL A 23 17.88 -6.23 -5.44
CA VAL A 23 19.07 -6.28 -4.60
C VAL A 23 20.28 -5.66 -5.30
N GLY A 24 21.03 -4.86 -4.53
CA GLY A 24 22.30 -4.27 -4.95
C GLY A 24 22.15 -3.16 -5.98
N ARG A 25 23.28 -2.53 -6.34
CA ARG A 25 23.32 -1.38 -7.27
C ARG A 25 22.83 -1.71 -8.69
N LYS A 26 22.94 -2.98 -9.08
CA LYS A 26 22.46 -3.48 -10.39
C LYS A 26 20.95 -3.80 -10.39
N GLN A 27 20.26 -3.59 -9.25
CA GLN A 27 18.83 -3.86 -9.10
C GLN A 27 18.41 -5.24 -9.60
N VAL A 28 19.18 -6.27 -9.25
CA VAL A 28 18.86 -7.64 -9.66
C VAL A 28 17.71 -8.15 -8.81
N HIS A 29 16.69 -8.72 -9.43
CA HIS A 29 15.54 -9.25 -8.71
C HIS A 29 15.97 -10.34 -7.69
N LEU A 30 15.35 -10.34 -6.50
CA LEU A 30 15.69 -11.23 -5.39
C LEU A 30 15.57 -12.70 -5.79
N LEU A 31 14.51 -13.09 -6.52
CA LEU A 31 14.37 -14.44 -7.08
C LEU A 31 15.63 -14.91 -7.80
N ASP A 32 16.11 -14.11 -8.77
CA ASP A 32 17.27 -14.47 -9.59
C ASP A 32 18.54 -14.55 -8.73
N THR A 33 18.64 -13.68 -7.72
CA THR A 33 19.75 -13.68 -6.76
C THR A 33 19.77 -14.94 -5.90
N LEU A 34 18.61 -15.38 -5.41
CA LEU A 34 18.49 -16.59 -4.58
C LEU A 34 18.73 -17.86 -5.40
N LEU A 35 18.20 -17.95 -6.62
CA LEU A 35 18.44 -19.09 -7.52
C LEU A 35 19.93 -19.24 -7.86
N LYS A 36 20.64 -18.13 -8.12
CA LYS A 36 22.09 -18.15 -8.37
C LYS A 36 22.92 -18.59 -7.15
N ARG A 37 22.32 -18.64 -5.97
CA ARG A 37 22.93 -19.09 -4.71
C ARG A 37 22.41 -20.47 -4.29
N ASP A 38 21.87 -21.24 -5.24
CA ASP A 38 21.36 -22.59 -5.04
C ASP A 38 20.26 -22.70 -3.96
N VAL A 39 19.54 -21.60 -3.73
CA VAL A 39 18.34 -21.62 -2.87
C VAL A 39 17.20 -22.26 -3.64
N ARG A 40 16.57 -23.27 -3.05
CA ARG A 40 15.46 -24.02 -3.64
C ARG A 40 14.15 -23.23 -3.58
N VAL A 41 13.99 -22.25 -4.46
CA VAL A 41 12.71 -21.57 -4.66
C VAL A 41 11.79 -22.46 -5.47
N VAL A 42 10.59 -22.73 -4.96
CA VAL A 42 9.62 -23.64 -5.59
C VAL A 42 8.38 -22.92 -6.12
N LYS A 43 8.11 -21.70 -5.64
CA LYS A 43 6.91 -20.95 -5.99
C LYS A 43 7.05 -19.46 -5.72
N VAL A 44 6.44 -18.65 -6.58
CA VAL A 44 6.22 -17.21 -6.37
C VAL A 44 4.73 -16.95 -6.19
N PHE A 45 4.40 -16.08 -5.25
CA PHE A 45 3.08 -15.55 -4.98
C PHE A 45 3.10 -14.05 -5.32
N ALA A 46 2.51 -13.69 -6.45
CA ALA A 46 2.56 -12.31 -6.95
C ALA A 46 1.32 -11.53 -6.47
N PRO A 47 1.48 -10.38 -5.79
CA PRO A 47 0.36 -9.50 -5.42
C PRO A 47 -0.18 -8.76 -6.67
N GLU A 48 -0.96 -7.70 -6.43
CA GLU A 48 -1.35 -6.76 -7.49
C GLU A 48 -0.15 -6.20 -8.28
N HIS A 49 -0.39 -5.78 -9.53
CA HIS A 49 0.59 -5.20 -10.45
C HIS A 49 1.73 -6.13 -10.94
N GLY A 50 1.73 -7.39 -10.51
CA GLY A 50 2.59 -8.42 -11.11
C GLY A 50 3.97 -8.57 -10.53
N PHE A 51 4.69 -9.54 -11.07
CA PHE A 51 5.96 -10.04 -10.54
C PHE A 51 7.19 -9.31 -11.11
N ARG A 52 7.25 -9.13 -12.45
CA ARG A 52 8.40 -8.52 -13.15
C ARG A 52 8.17 -7.08 -13.62
N GLY A 53 7.01 -6.48 -13.32
CA GLY A 53 6.70 -5.09 -13.69
C GLY A 53 6.29 -4.89 -15.16
N ASN A 54 6.02 -5.97 -15.88
CA ASN A 54 5.59 -5.95 -17.29
C ASN A 54 4.06 -5.92 -17.45
N ALA A 55 3.29 -5.96 -16.35
CA ALA A 55 1.83 -5.92 -16.39
C ALA A 55 1.33 -4.47 -16.30
N ASP A 56 0.29 -4.11 -17.07
CA ASP A 56 -0.30 -2.78 -16.98
C ASP A 56 -1.02 -2.57 -15.62
N ALA A 57 -1.26 -1.32 -15.25
CA ALA A 57 -1.99 -1.00 -14.01
C ALA A 57 -3.40 -1.61 -14.03
N GLY A 58 -3.72 -2.46 -13.06
CA GLY A 58 -5.02 -3.12 -12.94
C GLY A 58 -5.16 -4.42 -13.73
N GLU A 59 -4.12 -4.88 -14.45
CA GLU A 59 -4.15 -6.20 -15.08
C GLU A 59 -3.99 -7.32 -14.04
N THR A 60 -4.85 -8.32 -14.15
CA THR A 60 -4.76 -9.53 -13.33
C THR A 60 -3.58 -10.37 -13.79
N VAL A 61 -2.67 -10.67 -12.87
CA VAL A 61 -1.64 -11.68 -13.08
C VAL A 61 -2.35 -13.02 -13.21
N LYS A 62 -2.23 -13.71 -14.34
CA LYS A 62 -2.70 -15.09 -14.44
C LYS A 62 -1.67 -16.03 -13.83
N ASP A 63 -2.15 -17.10 -13.20
CA ASP A 63 -1.29 -18.20 -12.79
C ASP A 63 -0.47 -18.69 -14.00
N GLY A 64 0.78 -19.04 -13.76
CA GLY A 64 1.70 -19.36 -14.84
C GLY A 64 3.09 -19.75 -14.36
N LYS A 65 4.09 -19.49 -15.21
CA LYS A 65 5.51 -19.68 -14.89
C LYS A 65 6.28 -18.42 -15.24
N ASP A 66 7.28 -18.08 -14.44
CA ASP A 66 8.25 -17.05 -14.81
C ASP A 66 9.01 -17.51 -16.04
N SER A 67 8.94 -16.77 -17.15
CA SER A 67 9.55 -17.17 -18.42
C SER A 67 11.07 -17.29 -18.35
N ARG A 68 11.71 -16.59 -17.39
CA ARG A 68 13.17 -16.61 -17.20
C ARG A 68 13.64 -17.81 -16.40
N THR A 69 12.93 -18.18 -15.35
CA THR A 69 13.39 -19.19 -14.37
C THR A 69 12.57 -20.48 -14.39
N GLY A 70 11.41 -20.49 -15.03
CA GLY A 70 10.47 -21.61 -15.04
C GLY A 70 9.69 -21.80 -13.73
N ILE A 71 9.95 -20.97 -12.71
CA ILE A 71 9.31 -21.09 -11.39
C ILE A 71 7.80 -20.79 -11.51
N PRO A 72 6.93 -21.63 -10.91
CA PRO A 72 5.50 -21.38 -10.88
C PRO A 72 5.14 -20.05 -10.18
N ILE A 73 4.23 -19.30 -10.80
CA ILE A 73 3.66 -18.06 -10.26
C ILE A 73 2.18 -18.32 -9.93
N VAL A 74 1.79 -17.96 -8.71
CA VAL A 74 0.42 -17.93 -8.22
C VAL A 74 0.02 -16.48 -7.99
N SER A 75 -1.10 -16.05 -8.55
CA SER A 75 -1.63 -14.70 -8.29
C SER A 75 -2.33 -14.63 -6.93
N LEU A 76 -1.99 -13.61 -6.14
CA LEU A 76 -2.67 -13.26 -4.89
C LEU A 76 -3.62 -12.05 -5.08
N TYR A 77 -4.43 -12.07 -6.12
CA TYR A 77 -5.35 -10.99 -6.47
C TYR A 77 -6.74 -11.51 -6.85
N GLY A 78 -7.73 -10.62 -6.98
CA GLY A 78 -9.11 -10.99 -7.30
C GLY A 78 -9.70 -11.89 -6.22
N ASP A 79 -10.22 -13.05 -6.59
CA ASP A 79 -10.83 -13.98 -5.63
C ASP A 79 -9.80 -14.82 -4.83
N ASN A 80 -8.53 -14.81 -5.24
CA ASN A 80 -7.46 -15.59 -4.60
C ASN A 80 -6.49 -14.72 -3.76
N LYS A 81 -6.98 -13.92 -2.81
CA LYS A 81 -6.11 -12.99 -2.03
C LYS A 81 -5.25 -13.66 -0.95
N LYS A 82 -5.56 -14.91 -0.58
CA LYS A 82 -4.87 -15.69 0.46
C LYS A 82 -4.32 -16.99 -0.13
N PRO A 83 -3.04 -17.33 0.08
CA PRO A 83 -2.52 -18.65 -0.30
C PRO A 83 -3.36 -19.78 0.30
N SER A 84 -3.83 -20.71 -0.53
CA SER A 84 -4.53 -21.91 -0.04
C SER A 84 -3.56 -22.95 0.53
N ALA A 85 -4.07 -23.86 1.37
CA ALA A 85 -3.30 -24.99 1.89
C ALA A 85 -2.65 -25.82 0.76
N ALA A 86 -3.37 -26.04 -0.34
CA ALA A 86 -2.86 -26.75 -1.52
C ALA A 86 -1.69 -26.00 -2.19
N GLN A 87 -1.75 -24.66 -2.24
CA GLN A 87 -0.66 -23.85 -2.77
C GLN A 87 0.58 -23.86 -1.86
N LEU A 88 0.41 -24.08 -0.55
CA LEU A 88 1.47 -24.13 0.46
C LEU A 88 2.02 -25.54 0.76
N LYS A 89 1.45 -26.60 0.18
CA LYS A 89 1.84 -28.00 0.47
C LYS A 89 3.33 -28.27 0.27
N ASP A 90 3.90 -27.64 -0.75
CA ASP A 90 5.31 -27.83 -1.14
C ASP A 90 6.24 -26.72 -0.65
N VAL A 91 5.76 -25.84 0.22
CA VAL A 91 6.51 -24.71 0.77
C VAL A 91 6.80 -24.97 2.24
N ASP A 92 8.04 -24.75 2.65
CA ASP A 92 8.47 -24.83 4.05
C ASP A 92 8.58 -23.43 4.68
N VAL A 93 9.08 -22.46 3.91
CA VAL A 93 9.22 -21.05 4.34
C VAL A 93 8.70 -20.11 3.26
N ILE A 94 7.97 -19.07 3.68
CA ILE A 94 7.63 -17.95 2.81
C ILE A 94 8.58 -16.78 3.07
N VAL A 95 9.24 -16.28 2.04
CA VAL A 95 9.97 -15.02 2.08
C VAL A 95 9.07 -13.91 1.55
N PHE A 96 8.85 -12.87 2.33
CA PHE A 96 8.12 -11.66 1.94
C PHE A 96 9.10 -10.51 1.76
N ASP A 97 9.14 -9.94 0.56
CA ASP A 97 10.02 -8.82 0.23
C ASP A 97 9.32 -7.91 -0.77
N ILE A 98 8.59 -6.89 -0.31
CA ILE A 98 7.89 -5.93 -1.17
C ILE A 98 8.06 -4.54 -0.59
N GLN A 99 8.33 -3.56 -1.44
CA GLN A 99 8.40 -2.16 -1.05
C GLN A 99 7.00 -1.54 -0.93
N ASP A 100 6.67 -1.10 0.29
CA ASP A 100 5.43 -0.37 0.61
C ASP A 100 5.62 1.15 0.54
N VAL A 101 4.56 1.92 0.82
CA VAL A 101 4.55 3.40 0.76
C VAL A 101 4.01 4.09 2.02
N GLY A 102 3.64 3.34 3.07
CA GLY A 102 3.26 3.88 4.38
C GLY A 102 1.78 4.22 4.56
N ALA A 103 0.95 3.96 3.54
CA ALA A 103 -0.48 4.27 3.55
C ALA A 103 -1.33 3.00 3.67
N ARG A 104 -2.30 2.99 4.59
CA ARG A 104 -3.13 1.81 4.93
C ARG A 104 -3.87 1.19 3.74
N PHE A 105 -4.31 2.02 2.79
CA PHE A 105 -5.02 1.58 1.59
C PHE A 105 -4.11 1.16 0.44
N TYR A 106 -2.79 1.13 0.65
CA TYR A 106 -1.85 0.47 -0.26
C TYR A 106 -1.78 -1.02 0.12
N THR A 107 -2.25 -1.91 -0.76
CA THR A 107 -2.76 -3.22 -0.30
C THR A 107 -1.70 -4.31 -0.09
N TYR A 108 -0.41 -3.98 -0.20
CA TYR A 108 0.66 -4.94 0.09
C TYR A 108 0.66 -5.37 1.57
N ILE A 109 0.30 -4.49 2.51
CA ILE A 109 0.11 -4.87 3.92
C ILE A 109 -1.11 -5.77 4.12
N SER A 110 -2.16 -5.63 3.29
CA SER A 110 -3.31 -6.54 3.29
C SER A 110 -2.95 -7.91 2.73
N THR A 111 -2.08 -7.95 1.71
CA THR A 111 -1.51 -9.20 1.20
C THR A 111 -0.67 -9.88 2.27
N MET A 112 0.21 -9.11 2.95
CA MET A 112 1.02 -9.60 4.06
C MET A 112 0.15 -10.22 5.15
N TYR A 113 -0.94 -9.56 5.54
CA TYR A 113 -1.91 -10.10 6.51
C TYR A 113 -2.43 -11.50 6.11
N TYR A 114 -2.91 -11.65 4.87
CA TYR A 114 -3.43 -12.94 4.41
C TYR A 114 -2.34 -14.02 4.32
N VAL A 115 -1.12 -13.66 3.92
CA VAL A 115 0.01 -14.58 3.89
C VAL A 115 0.37 -15.02 5.30
N MET A 116 0.43 -14.11 6.27
CA MET A 116 0.67 -14.43 7.67
C MET A 116 -0.41 -15.34 8.24
N GLU A 117 -1.68 -15.08 7.91
CA GLU A 117 -2.80 -15.93 8.29
C GLU A 117 -2.66 -17.35 7.70
N ALA A 118 -2.36 -17.46 6.41
CA ALA A 118 -2.14 -18.74 5.75
C ALA A 118 -0.94 -19.49 6.35
N CYS A 119 0.15 -18.80 6.70
CA CYS A 119 1.29 -19.38 7.38
C CYS A 119 0.92 -19.93 8.76
N ALA A 120 0.17 -19.16 9.56
CA ALA A 120 -0.29 -19.58 10.87
C ALA A 120 -1.21 -20.82 10.78
N GLU A 121 -2.14 -20.84 9.83
CA GLU A 121 -3.06 -21.97 9.59
C GLU A 121 -2.33 -23.25 9.15
N ASN A 122 -1.26 -23.10 8.35
CA ASN A 122 -0.56 -24.23 7.72
C ASN A 122 0.81 -24.53 8.38
N LYS A 123 1.09 -23.95 9.55
CA LYS A 123 2.33 -24.10 10.31
C LYS A 123 3.58 -23.85 9.46
N LYS A 124 3.54 -22.79 8.65
CA LYS A 124 4.67 -22.33 7.83
C LYS A 124 5.41 -21.21 8.53
N GLU A 125 6.72 -21.17 8.33
CA GLU A 125 7.55 -20.05 8.76
C GLU A 125 7.49 -18.95 7.71
N MET A 126 7.42 -17.70 8.15
CA MET A 126 7.48 -16.51 7.30
C MET A 126 8.70 -15.67 7.67
N VAL A 127 9.51 -15.34 6.67
CA VAL A 127 10.65 -14.44 6.77
C VAL A 127 10.32 -13.14 6.05
N VAL A 128 10.26 -12.03 6.77
CA VAL A 128 10.07 -10.70 6.18
C VAL A 128 11.43 -10.05 6.01
N LEU A 129 11.77 -9.68 4.77
CA LEU A 129 12.92 -8.84 4.48
C LEU A 129 12.44 -7.40 4.53
N ASP A 130 12.82 -6.69 5.58
CA ASP A 130 12.25 -5.39 5.87
C ASP A 130 12.77 -4.32 4.89
N ARG A 131 11.94 -3.28 4.69
CA ARG A 131 12.21 -2.17 3.76
C ARG A 131 11.80 -0.83 4.37
N PRO A 132 12.43 0.29 3.96
CA PRO A 132 12.10 1.59 4.50
C PRO A 132 10.66 1.95 4.20
N ASN A 133 10.02 2.64 5.14
CA ASN A 133 8.76 3.32 4.88
C ASN A 133 9.08 4.73 4.34
N PRO A 134 8.77 5.05 3.06
CA PRO A 134 9.07 6.36 2.47
C PRO A 134 8.14 7.48 2.97
N CYS A 135 7.06 7.16 3.69
CA CYS A 135 6.11 8.10 4.28
C CYS A 135 5.69 7.61 5.68
N ASP A 136 6.63 7.70 6.64
CA ASP A 136 6.52 7.10 7.97
C ASP A 136 5.83 7.98 9.03
N TYR A 137 5.03 8.96 8.59
CA TYR A 137 4.14 9.69 9.48
C TYR A 137 3.09 8.77 10.13
N VAL A 138 2.59 9.18 11.30
CA VAL A 138 1.48 8.51 12.00
C VAL A 138 0.29 9.46 12.07
N ASP A 139 -0.70 9.28 11.18
CA ASP A 139 -1.80 10.23 11.03
C ASP A 139 -3.08 9.65 10.40
N GLY A 140 -4.20 10.30 10.66
CA GLY A 140 -5.53 9.96 10.17
C GLY A 140 -6.32 9.00 11.08
N PRO A 141 -7.61 8.81 10.78
CA PRO A 141 -8.52 7.99 11.61
C PRO A 141 -8.14 6.51 11.63
N ILE A 142 -8.29 5.89 12.81
CA ILE A 142 -8.12 4.44 13.01
C ILE A 142 -9.27 3.69 12.33
N LEU A 143 -8.93 2.64 11.59
CA LEU A 143 -9.91 1.79 10.93
C LEU A 143 -10.83 1.08 11.94
N LYS A 144 -12.14 1.19 11.75
CA LYS A 144 -13.14 0.46 12.53
C LYS A 144 -13.48 -0.88 11.89
N PRO A 145 -13.82 -1.90 12.69
CA PRO A 145 -14.18 -3.23 12.18
C PRO A 145 -15.26 -3.22 11.08
N ALA A 146 -16.25 -2.33 11.17
CA ALA A 146 -17.33 -2.20 10.18
C ALA A 146 -16.88 -1.70 8.79
N TYR A 147 -15.65 -1.20 8.66
CA TYR A 147 -15.05 -0.72 7.40
C TYR A 147 -13.86 -1.57 6.97
N ARG A 148 -13.68 -2.75 7.58
CA ARG A 148 -12.66 -3.71 7.16
C ARG A 148 -12.91 -4.14 5.71
N SER A 149 -11.88 -4.04 4.89
CA SER A 149 -11.88 -4.44 3.48
C SER A 149 -10.44 -4.66 3.00
N PHE A 150 -10.23 -5.05 1.74
CA PHE A 150 -8.88 -5.25 1.23
C PHE A 150 -8.01 -3.98 1.22
N VAL A 151 -8.61 -2.79 1.18
CA VAL A 151 -7.90 -1.49 1.33
C VAL A 151 -7.77 -1.04 2.79
N GLY A 152 -8.04 -1.93 3.75
CA GLY A 152 -7.98 -1.62 5.17
C GLY A 152 -8.35 -2.86 5.99
N MET A 153 -7.36 -3.70 6.27
CA MET A 153 -7.59 -4.99 6.95
C MET A 153 -7.39 -4.94 8.46
N LEU A 154 -6.70 -3.92 8.96
CA LEU A 154 -6.13 -3.83 10.30
C LEU A 154 -6.54 -2.49 10.94
N PRO A 155 -6.63 -2.41 12.29
CA PRO A 155 -6.97 -1.19 13.01
C PRO A 155 -5.78 -0.20 13.03
N LEU A 156 -5.32 0.19 11.85
CA LEU A 156 -4.25 1.15 11.62
C LEU A 156 -4.85 2.53 11.29
N PRO A 157 -4.14 3.64 11.54
CA PRO A 157 -4.47 4.95 10.99
C PRO A 157 -4.25 4.99 9.46
N VAL A 158 -4.52 6.12 8.80
CA VAL A 158 -4.32 6.26 7.34
C VAL A 158 -2.84 6.16 6.97
N LEU A 159 -1.99 6.89 7.67
CA LEU A 159 -0.53 6.77 7.63
C LEU A 159 -0.10 6.08 8.93
N HIS A 160 0.49 4.89 8.82
CA HIS A 160 0.74 4.01 9.97
C HIS A 160 2.12 4.19 10.60
N GLY A 161 3.06 4.81 9.89
CA GLY A 161 4.40 5.12 10.38
C GLY A 161 5.23 3.91 10.80
N CYS A 162 4.97 2.76 10.20
CA CYS A 162 5.72 1.53 10.46
C CYS A 162 6.31 1.02 9.14
N THR A 163 7.46 0.36 9.22
CA THR A 163 7.96 -0.51 8.16
C THR A 163 7.09 -1.78 8.08
N ILE A 164 7.26 -2.56 7.01
CA ILE A 164 6.51 -3.82 6.84
C ILE A 164 6.90 -4.86 7.90
N GLY A 165 8.17 -4.86 8.34
CA GLY A 165 8.67 -5.73 9.40
C GLY A 165 8.04 -5.43 10.75
N GLU A 166 8.00 -4.15 11.13
CA GLU A 166 7.33 -3.68 12.36
C GLU A 166 5.83 -4.00 12.32
N LEU A 167 5.16 -3.79 11.18
CA LEU A 167 3.75 -4.17 11.01
C LEU A 167 3.53 -5.69 11.13
N ALA A 168 4.41 -6.52 10.56
CA ALA A 168 4.31 -7.96 10.69
C ALA A 168 4.43 -8.40 12.15
N GLN A 169 5.35 -7.81 12.92
CA GLN A 169 5.45 -8.08 14.35
C GLN A 169 4.21 -7.62 15.11
N MET A 170 3.70 -6.43 14.80
CA MET A 170 2.49 -5.87 15.41
C MET A 170 1.25 -6.74 15.15
N ILE A 171 1.05 -7.20 13.91
CA ILE A 171 -0.05 -8.11 13.54
C ILE A 171 -0.02 -9.40 14.38
N ASN A 172 1.18 -9.94 14.60
CA ASN A 172 1.38 -11.14 15.41
C ASN A 172 1.16 -10.86 16.90
N GLY A 173 1.80 -9.81 17.45
CA GLY A 173 1.81 -9.50 18.88
C GLY A 173 0.47 -9.02 19.42
N GLU A 174 -0.29 -8.26 18.63
CA GLU A 174 -1.64 -7.80 18.99
C GLU A 174 -2.73 -8.84 18.68
N GLY A 175 -2.37 -10.01 18.16
CA GLY A 175 -3.31 -11.11 17.90
C GLY A 175 -4.36 -10.79 16.83
N TRP A 176 -3.99 -10.03 15.80
CA TRP A 176 -4.92 -9.58 14.75
C TRP A 176 -5.22 -10.64 13.67
N ILE A 177 -4.43 -11.72 13.61
CA ILE A 177 -4.67 -12.86 12.71
C ILE A 177 -5.98 -13.57 13.12
N ALA A 178 -6.86 -13.88 12.15
CA ALA A 178 -8.22 -14.34 12.44
C ALA A 178 -8.29 -15.73 13.14
N ASN A 179 -7.18 -16.45 13.22
CA ASN A 179 -7.06 -17.72 13.93
C ASN A 179 -6.27 -17.53 15.23
N LYS A 180 -6.92 -16.93 16.24
CA LYS A 180 -6.34 -16.55 17.55
C LYS A 180 -5.66 -17.68 18.34
N LYS A 181 -5.72 -18.92 17.85
CA LYS A 181 -5.10 -20.08 18.50
C LYS A 181 -3.59 -20.11 18.32
N ASN A 182 -3.04 -19.65 17.20
CA ASN A 182 -1.58 -19.65 16.97
C ASN A 182 -1.12 -18.41 16.16
N PRO A 183 -0.06 -17.71 16.60
CA PRO A 183 0.58 -16.67 15.79
C PRO A 183 1.33 -17.29 14.60
N CYS A 184 1.63 -16.47 13.59
CA CYS A 184 2.52 -16.88 12.50
C CYS A 184 3.93 -17.09 13.07
N SER A 185 4.62 -18.19 12.69
CA SER A 185 6.05 -18.34 12.96
C SER A 185 6.79 -17.32 12.11
N LEU A 186 7.21 -16.20 12.72
CA LEU A 186 7.68 -15.01 12.01
C LEU A 186 9.13 -14.72 12.36
N LYS A 187 9.93 -14.43 11.34
CA LYS A 187 11.26 -13.84 11.49
C LYS A 187 11.35 -12.58 10.63
N VAL A 188 11.70 -11.46 11.25
CA VAL A 188 11.97 -10.21 10.52
C VAL A 188 13.47 -10.03 10.41
N ILE A 189 13.93 -9.70 9.21
CA ILE A 189 15.32 -9.32 8.95
C ILE A 189 15.36 -7.80 8.88
N PRO A 190 15.80 -7.11 9.95
CA PRO A 190 15.80 -5.66 10.00
C PRO A 190 16.84 -5.09 9.03
N MET A 191 16.59 -3.86 8.60
CA MET A 191 17.56 -3.08 7.85
C MET A 191 18.69 -2.58 8.75
N THR A 192 19.78 -2.14 8.12
CA THR A 192 20.86 -1.41 8.80
C THR A 192 20.89 0.02 8.31
N GLY A 193 21.06 0.98 9.22
CA GLY A 193 21.31 2.40 8.89
C GLY A 193 20.08 3.25 8.57
N TRP A 194 18.88 2.67 8.51
CA TRP A 194 17.63 3.44 8.45
C TRP A 194 17.10 3.72 9.87
N LYS A 195 16.48 4.89 10.06
CA LYS A 195 15.80 5.32 11.29
C LYS A 195 14.47 5.98 10.92
N HIS A 196 13.49 6.01 11.81
CA HIS A 196 12.26 6.76 11.56
C HIS A 196 12.58 8.24 11.32
N GLY A 197 11.92 8.85 10.34
CA GLY A 197 12.18 10.20 9.83
C GLY A 197 13.31 10.31 8.81
N SER A 198 14.05 9.22 8.53
CA SER A 198 15.09 9.24 7.50
C SER A 198 14.44 9.33 6.11
N PRO A 199 14.81 10.31 5.26
CA PRO A 199 14.29 10.39 3.90
C PRO A 199 14.70 9.15 3.10
N TYR A 200 13.76 8.60 2.32
CA TYR A 200 14.01 7.46 1.47
C TYR A 200 13.31 7.60 0.11
N SER A 201 14.11 7.91 -0.92
CA SER A 201 13.64 7.92 -2.31
C SER A 201 13.68 6.50 -2.88
N LEU A 202 12.56 6.08 -3.46
CA LEU A 202 12.43 4.72 -3.96
C LEU A 202 13.23 4.52 -5.24
N PRO A 203 14.07 3.47 -5.33
CA PRO A 203 14.86 3.19 -6.53
C PRO A 203 14.00 2.70 -7.70
N ILE A 204 12.79 2.20 -7.41
CA ILE A 204 11.82 1.66 -8.37
C ILE A 204 10.44 2.15 -7.94
N LYS A 205 9.65 2.67 -8.89
CA LYS A 205 8.26 3.08 -8.61
C LYS A 205 7.45 1.88 -8.07
N PRO A 206 6.77 1.99 -6.93
CA PRO A 206 6.09 0.86 -6.28
C PRO A 206 4.79 0.49 -7.00
N SER A 207 4.18 1.46 -7.69
CA SER A 207 3.09 1.24 -8.65
C SER A 207 3.24 2.18 -9.84
N PRO A 208 2.56 1.92 -10.96
CA PRO A 208 2.55 2.86 -12.09
C PRO A 208 2.07 4.27 -11.75
N ASN A 209 1.18 4.40 -10.75
CA ASN A 209 0.57 5.67 -10.40
C ASN A 209 1.25 6.38 -9.22
N LEU A 210 2.35 5.83 -8.69
CA LEU A 210 3.19 6.49 -7.69
C LEU A 210 4.61 6.65 -8.26
N PRO A 211 4.82 7.55 -9.23
CA PRO A 211 6.06 7.60 -10.00
C PRO A 211 7.26 8.19 -9.24
N ASN A 212 7.03 8.94 -8.16
CA ASN A 212 8.07 9.71 -7.47
C ASN A 212 7.67 10.03 -6.01
N ASP A 213 8.61 10.61 -5.26
CA ASP A 213 8.45 10.96 -3.84
C ASP A 213 7.32 11.97 -3.59
N GLN A 214 7.10 12.92 -4.52
CA GLN A 214 5.98 13.88 -4.45
C GLN A 214 4.64 13.15 -4.45
N SER A 215 4.45 12.22 -5.39
CA SER A 215 3.24 11.42 -5.52
C SER A 215 2.98 10.60 -4.25
N ILE A 216 4.02 10.00 -3.67
CA ILE A 216 3.92 9.20 -2.45
C ILE A 216 3.54 10.06 -1.25
N ARG A 217 4.17 11.22 -1.09
CA ARG A 217 3.88 12.15 0.00
C ARG A 217 2.42 12.62 -0.04
N LEU A 218 1.89 12.87 -1.24
CA LEU A 218 0.52 13.35 -1.43
C LEU A 218 -0.52 12.22 -1.48
N TYR A 219 -0.11 10.96 -1.69
CA TYR A 219 -1.01 9.84 -1.90
C TYR A 219 -2.06 9.69 -0.80
N ALA A 220 -1.66 9.81 0.46
CA ALA A 220 -2.57 9.69 1.60
C ALA A 220 -3.72 10.72 1.57
N SER A 221 -3.40 11.95 1.16
CA SER A 221 -4.34 13.07 1.07
C SER A 221 -5.18 13.08 -0.20
N LEU A 222 -4.65 12.58 -1.31
CA LEU A 222 -5.32 12.66 -2.61
C LEU A 222 -6.11 11.39 -2.95
N CYS A 223 -5.72 10.22 -2.46
CA CYS A 223 -6.44 8.97 -2.71
C CYS A 223 -7.94 9.01 -2.30
N PRO A 224 -8.38 9.71 -1.23
CA PRO A 224 -9.80 9.84 -0.90
C PRO A 224 -10.67 10.42 -2.03
N PHE A 225 -10.08 11.20 -2.96
CA PHE A 225 -10.79 11.70 -4.14
C PHE A 225 -11.23 10.60 -5.11
N GLU A 226 -10.68 9.39 -5.04
CA GLU A 226 -11.16 8.24 -5.83
C GLU A 226 -12.62 7.84 -5.49
N ALA A 227 -13.19 8.39 -4.41
CA ALA A 227 -14.60 8.28 -4.07
C ALA A 227 -15.48 9.40 -4.66
N THR A 228 -14.89 10.31 -5.43
CA THR A 228 -15.53 11.50 -6.01
C THR A 228 -15.43 11.48 -7.54
N ARG A 229 -15.86 12.55 -8.20
CA ARG A 229 -15.67 12.79 -9.64
C ARG A 229 -14.48 13.70 -9.95
N VAL A 230 -13.58 13.91 -9.00
CA VAL A 230 -12.35 14.69 -9.19
C VAL A 230 -11.23 13.73 -9.60
N SER A 231 -10.57 14.03 -10.71
CA SER A 231 -9.39 13.30 -11.15
C SER A 231 -8.18 13.66 -10.30
N VAL A 232 -7.46 12.64 -9.85
CA VAL A 232 -6.17 12.72 -9.15
C VAL A 232 -4.98 12.66 -10.12
N GLY A 233 -5.20 12.94 -11.41
CA GLY A 233 -4.14 12.93 -12.42
C GLY A 233 -3.75 11.56 -12.98
N ARG A 234 -4.49 10.49 -12.68
CA ARG A 234 -4.35 9.21 -13.42
C ARG A 234 -4.54 9.48 -14.91
N GLY A 235 -3.72 8.83 -15.76
CA GLY A 235 -3.66 9.12 -17.19
C GLY A 235 -2.78 10.31 -17.57
N THR A 236 -1.98 10.82 -16.64
CA THR A 236 -0.90 11.79 -16.90
C THR A 236 0.44 11.19 -16.46
N THR A 237 1.54 11.92 -16.64
CA THR A 237 2.86 11.54 -16.10
C THR A 237 3.05 11.93 -14.63
N PHE A 238 2.05 12.57 -14.01
CA PHE A 238 2.10 13.08 -12.64
C PHE A 238 0.84 12.69 -11.80
N PRO A 239 0.45 11.40 -11.77
CA PRO A 239 -0.64 10.94 -10.90
C PRO A 239 -0.35 11.24 -9.42
N PHE A 240 -1.41 11.51 -8.67
CA PHE A 240 -1.42 11.99 -7.29
C PHE A 240 -0.54 13.24 -7.05
N GLN A 241 -0.40 14.09 -8.06
CA GLN A 241 0.28 15.38 -7.94
C GLN A 241 -0.54 16.52 -8.53
N VAL A 242 -1.80 16.26 -8.91
CA VAL A 242 -2.77 17.23 -9.42
C VAL A 242 -4.17 16.81 -9.00
N LEU A 243 -5.08 17.77 -8.94
CA LEU A 243 -6.51 17.54 -8.77
C LEU A 243 -7.27 18.31 -9.84
N GLY A 244 -8.35 17.75 -10.38
CA GLY A 244 -9.20 18.52 -11.29
C GLY A 244 -10.43 17.80 -11.82
N ALA A 245 -11.37 18.57 -12.34
CA ALA A 245 -12.60 18.07 -12.98
C ALA A 245 -12.96 18.94 -14.19
N PRO A 246 -13.87 18.53 -15.09
CA PRO A 246 -14.20 19.23 -16.34
C PRO A 246 -15.02 20.53 -16.14
N ASN A 247 -14.59 21.41 -15.23
CA ASN A 247 -15.25 22.66 -14.95
C ASN A 247 -14.25 23.72 -14.45
N LYS A 248 -14.21 24.87 -15.12
CA LYS A 248 -13.29 25.99 -14.83
C LYS A 248 -13.36 26.51 -13.38
N LYS A 249 -14.46 26.25 -12.66
CA LYS A 249 -14.60 26.66 -11.25
C LYS A 249 -13.55 26.08 -10.31
N TYR A 250 -12.91 24.97 -10.69
CA TYR A 250 -11.93 24.29 -9.84
C TYR A 250 -10.53 24.91 -9.94
N GLY A 251 -10.25 25.75 -10.93
CA GLY A 251 -8.95 26.42 -11.04
C GLY A 251 -8.53 26.73 -12.48
N SER A 252 -7.42 27.46 -12.61
CA SER A 252 -6.85 27.86 -13.91
C SER A 252 -5.87 26.84 -14.48
N PHE A 253 -5.25 26.00 -13.64
CA PHE A 253 -4.39 24.92 -14.10
C PHE A 253 -5.22 23.85 -14.81
N THR A 254 -4.68 23.29 -15.90
CA THR A 254 -5.38 22.27 -16.68
C THR A 254 -4.50 21.08 -17.00
N PHE A 255 -5.15 19.92 -17.10
CA PHE A 255 -4.54 18.69 -17.60
C PHE A 255 -5.60 17.85 -18.29
N THR A 256 -5.19 16.96 -19.18
CA THR A 256 -6.10 16.06 -19.90
C THR A 256 -5.63 14.62 -19.72
N PRO A 257 -6.33 13.80 -18.91
CA PRO A 257 -6.05 12.38 -18.76
C PRO A 257 -6.08 11.63 -20.09
N ARG A 258 -5.09 10.76 -20.34
CA ARG A 258 -4.95 9.92 -21.53
C ARG A 258 -4.63 8.48 -21.13
N SER A 259 -4.91 7.53 -22.02
CA SER A 259 -4.40 6.17 -21.88
C SER A 259 -2.90 6.19 -22.18
N LEU A 260 -2.07 5.81 -21.21
CA LEU A 260 -0.61 5.74 -21.36
C LEU A 260 -0.15 4.29 -21.18
N PRO A 261 0.81 3.79 -21.98
CA PRO A 261 1.39 2.45 -21.77
C PRO A 261 1.94 2.28 -20.36
N GLY A 262 1.61 1.18 -19.68
CA GLY A 262 2.01 0.92 -18.30
C GLY A 262 1.14 1.62 -17.24
N PHE A 263 0.18 2.45 -17.62
CA PHE A 263 -0.75 3.14 -16.70
C PHE A 263 -2.18 2.61 -16.84
N ASP A 264 -3.11 3.22 -16.10
CA ASP A 264 -4.54 2.97 -16.25
C ASP A 264 -4.99 3.24 -17.70
N LYS A 265 -5.62 2.25 -18.34
CA LYS A 265 -6.15 2.34 -19.71
C LYS A 265 -7.43 3.18 -19.80
N ASN A 266 -8.14 3.33 -18.68
CA ASN A 266 -9.43 4.01 -18.58
C ASN A 266 -9.44 5.04 -17.44
N PRO A 267 -8.53 6.03 -17.45
CA PRO A 267 -8.47 7.03 -16.39
C PRO A 267 -9.75 7.88 -16.35
N MET A 268 -10.10 8.36 -15.17
CA MET A 268 -11.21 9.31 -15.00
C MET A 268 -11.01 10.54 -15.90
N HIS A 269 -12.08 10.96 -16.59
CA HIS A 269 -12.08 12.08 -17.56
C HIS A 269 -11.12 11.87 -18.74
N LYS A 270 -10.90 10.62 -19.17
CA LYS A 270 -10.10 10.29 -20.37
C LYS A 270 -10.51 11.15 -21.58
N GLY A 271 -9.55 11.88 -22.14
CA GLY A 271 -9.73 12.75 -23.30
C GLY A 271 -10.44 14.08 -23.03
N ILE A 272 -10.83 14.36 -21.78
CA ILE A 272 -11.55 15.57 -21.38
C ILE A 272 -10.61 16.47 -20.57
N THR A 273 -10.58 17.75 -20.88
CA THR A 273 -9.78 18.72 -20.12
C THR A 273 -10.35 18.93 -18.71
N CYS A 274 -9.53 18.65 -17.71
CA CYS A 274 -9.78 18.95 -16.32
C CYS A 274 -9.15 20.29 -15.94
N TYR A 275 -9.85 21.02 -15.08
CA TYR A 275 -9.42 22.26 -14.44
C TYR A 275 -9.25 22.01 -12.94
N GLY A 276 -8.23 22.61 -12.32
CA GLY A 276 -7.99 22.40 -10.91
C GLY A 276 -6.65 22.94 -10.42
N GLU A 277 -5.96 22.15 -9.60
CA GLU A 277 -4.75 22.55 -8.88
C GLU A 277 -3.54 21.71 -9.30
N ASP A 278 -2.39 22.38 -9.40
CA ASP A 278 -1.09 21.76 -9.62
C ASP A 278 -0.34 21.60 -8.31
N LEU A 279 -0.20 20.36 -7.86
CA LEU A 279 0.45 20.00 -6.60
C LEU A 279 1.84 19.38 -6.83
N ARG A 280 2.44 19.51 -8.01
CA ARG A 280 3.74 18.88 -8.32
C ARG A 280 4.91 19.43 -7.50
N ASN A 281 4.80 20.67 -7.03
CA ASN A 281 5.88 21.38 -6.33
C ASN A 281 5.51 21.85 -4.91
N VAL A 282 4.34 21.44 -4.39
CA VAL A 282 3.97 21.81 -3.00
C VAL A 282 4.90 21.12 -2.02
N THR A 283 5.21 21.77 -0.90
CA THR A 283 6.11 21.27 0.15
C THR A 283 5.51 21.36 1.54
N ASP A 284 4.31 21.93 1.67
CA ASP A 284 3.63 22.24 2.92
C ASP A 284 2.74 21.10 3.45
N VAL A 285 2.92 19.88 2.94
CA VAL A 285 2.19 18.69 3.36
C VAL A 285 3.12 17.74 4.09
N ASN A 286 3.01 17.73 5.41
CA ASN A 286 3.67 16.78 6.30
C ASN A 286 2.61 15.84 6.89
N GLY A 287 2.66 14.55 6.55
CA GLY A 287 1.64 13.59 6.95
C GLY A 287 0.36 13.67 6.12
N PHE A 288 -0.80 13.67 6.78
CA PHE A 288 -2.10 13.62 6.13
C PHE A 288 -2.84 14.95 6.31
N THR A 289 -3.47 15.46 5.26
CA THR A 289 -4.37 16.63 5.30
C THR A 289 -5.65 16.37 4.51
N LEU A 290 -6.75 16.96 4.97
CA LEU A 290 -8.04 17.03 4.29
C LEU A 290 -8.25 18.35 3.53
N ARG A 291 -7.34 19.32 3.64
CA ARG A 291 -7.45 20.67 3.06
C ARG A 291 -7.96 20.63 1.62
N TYR A 292 -7.23 19.93 0.75
CA TYR A 292 -7.58 19.80 -0.67
C TYR A 292 -8.98 19.22 -0.87
N PHE A 293 -9.33 18.17 -0.11
CA PHE A 293 -10.64 17.53 -0.21
C PHE A 293 -11.76 18.48 0.21
N LEU A 294 -11.56 19.24 1.29
CA LEU A 294 -12.51 20.24 1.76
C LEU A 294 -12.65 21.42 0.79
N ASP A 295 -11.56 21.87 0.17
CA ASP A 295 -11.58 22.93 -0.84
C ASP A 295 -12.41 22.51 -2.06
N PHE A 296 -12.11 21.34 -2.64
CA PHE A 296 -12.89 20.82 -3.77
C PHE A 296 -14.33 20.49 -3.40
N TYR A 297 -14.59 19.98 -2.19
CA TYR A 297 -15.95 19.78 -1.68
C TYR A 297 -16.73 21.08 -1.65
N ARG A 298 -16.16 22.17 -1.10
CA ARG A 298 -16.78 23.50 -1.07
C ARG A 298 -17.01 24.07 -2.47
N LEU A 299 -15.99 24.04 -3.33
CA LEU A 299 -16.08 24.50 -4.73
C LEU A 299 -17.11 23.71 -5.55
N SER A 300 -17.34 22.44 -5.20
CA SER A 300 -18.33 21.61 -5.89
C SER A 300 -19.75 22.16 -5.74
N GLY A 301 -20.14 22.61 -4.54
CA GLY A 301 -21.53 22.91 -4.19
C GLY A 301 -22.47 21.69 -4.23
N GLU A 302 -21.94 20.48 -4.37
CA GLU A 302 -22.73 19.25 -4.60
C GLU A 302 -23.24 18.60 -3.30
N ASN A 303 -22.80 19.07 -2.13
CA ASN A 303 -23.11 18.49 -0.82
C ASN A 303 -22.88 16.97 -0.82
N ALA A 304 -23.87 16.17 -0.42
CA ALA A 304 -23.77 14.71 -0.39
C ALA A 304 -23.43 14.08 -1.75
N ALA A 305 -23.80 14.70 -2.88
CA ALA A 305 -23.54 14.18 -4.21
C ALA A 305 -22.05 14.24 -4.61
N PHE A 306 -21.24 15.06 -3.93
CA PHE A 306 -19.78 15.09 -4.13
C PHE A 306 -19.15 13.72 -3.85
N PHE A 307 -19.70 12.99 -2.88
CA PHE A 307 -19.31 11.62 -2.54
C PHE A 307 -19.98 10.61 -3.48
N SER A 308 -19.62 10.65 -4.76
CA SER A 308 -20.15 9.74 -5.79
C SER A 308 -20.07 8.25 -5.43
N ARG A 309 -19.13 7.89 -4.55
CA ARG A 309 -18.96 6.55 -3.97
C ARG A 309 -18.77 6.66 -2.45
N ALA A 310 -19.77 7.15 -1.73
CA ALA A 310 -19.70 7.41 -0.28
C ALA A 310 -19.16 6.23 0.56
N ARG A 311 -19.58 4.98 0.26
CA ARG A 311 -19.05 3.80 0.96
C ARG A 311 -17.55 3.61 0.69
N TRP A 312 -17.07 3.89 -0.52
CA TRP A 312 -15.66 3.80 -0.86
C TRP A 312 -14.83 4.82 -0.08
N PHE A 313 -15.32 6.07 0.05
CA PHE A 313 -14.70 7.07 0.91
C PHE A 313 -14.58 6.57 2.36
N ASP A 314 -15.69 6.04 2.90
CA ASP A 314 -15.72 5.54 4.27
C ASP A 314 -14.78 4.33 4.48
N LEU A 315 -14.58 3.48 3.45
CA LEU A 315 -13.60 2.39 3.48
C LEU A 315 -12.16 2.90 3.47
N LEU A 316 -11.84 3.90 2.63
CA LEU A 316 -10.51 4.53 2.60
C LEU A 316 -10.18 5.24 3.91
N MET A 317 -11.16 5.92 4.50
CA MET A 317 -11.02 6.55 5.83
C MET A 317 -11.12 5.54 6.98
N GLY A 318 -11.66 4.35 6.75
CA GLY A 318 -11.85 3.34 7.79
C GLY A 318 -12.96 3.69 8.80
N THR A 319 -13.76 4.71 8.51
CA THR A 319 -14.87 5.21 9.32
C THR A 319 -15.77 6.11 8.47
N ASN A 320 -17.05 6.22 8.83
CA ASN A 320 -17.94 7.23 8.22
C ASN A 320 -17.92 8.59 8.94
N SER A 321 -17.22 8.70 10.08
CA SER A 321 -17.22 9.93 10.88
C SER A 321 -16.66 11.12 10.09
N VAL A 322 -15.59 10.90 9.31
CA VAL A 322 -14.97 11.94 8.48
C VAL A 322 -15.98 12.51 7.48
N ARG A 323 -16.63 11.65 6.67
CA ARG A 323 -17.62 12.10 5.69
C ARG A 323 -18.78 12.82 6.35
N LYS A 324 -19.30 12.28 7.46
CA LYS A 324 -20.41 12.89 8.20
C LYS A 324 -20.04 14.27 8.74
N ALA A 325 -18.83 14.45 9.24
CA ALA A 325 -18.33 15.73 9.72
C ALA A 325 -18.15 16.75 8.58
N ILE A 326 -17.62 16.32 7.42
CA ILE A 326 -17.55 17.18 6.21
C ILE A 326 -18.95 17.65 5.79
N LEU A 327 -19.94 16.75 5.78
CA LEU A 327 -21.32 17.09 5.41
C LEU A 327 -21.99 18.05 6.40
N LYS A 328 -21.55 18.07 7.67
CA LYS A 328 -21.98 19.03 8.68
C LYS A 328 -21.27 20.39 8.57
N GLY A 329 -20.28 20.51 7.70
CA GLY A 329 -19.49 21.73 7.55
C GLY A 329 -18.43 21.91 8.65
N GLU A 330 -18.00 20.83 9.32
CA GLU A 330 -16.93 20.90 10.31
C GLU A 330 -15.59 21.29 9.66
N SER A 331 -14.76 22.04 10.40
CA SER A 331 -13.43 22.44 9.94
C SER A 331 -12.48 21.23 9.88
N GLU A 332 -11.39 21.34 9.12
CA GLU A 332 -10.35 20.30 9.11
C GLU A 332 -9.84 20.01 10.52
N GLU A 333 -9.58 21.06 11.31
CA GLU A 333 -9.12 20.95 12.68
C GLU A 333 -10.09 20.14 13.55
N ALA A 334 -11.38 20.46 13.51
CA ALA A 334 -12.41 19.73 14.27
C ALA A 334 -12.47 18.25 13.85
N ILE A 335 -12.47 17.99 12.55
CA ILE A 335 -12.47 16.64 11.99
C ILE A 335 -11.24 15.87 12.48
N ARG A 336 -10.05 16.46 12.39
CA ARG A 336 -8.79 15.83 12.80
C ARG A 336 -8.69 15.60 14.31
N ASN A 337 -9.24 16.53 15.11
CA ASN A 337 -9.31 16.41 16.56
C ASN A 337 -10.16 15.20 16.99
N SER A 338 -11.16 14.82 16.20
CA SER A 338 -12.07 13.70 16.52
C SER A 338 -11.38 12.33 16.64
N TRP A 339 -10.25 12.11 15.98
CA TRP A 339 -9.52 10.83 16.02
C TRP A 339 -8.22 10.88 16.84
N GLN A 340 -7.85 12.02 17.42
CA GLN A 340 -6.56 12.16 18.11
C GLN A 340 -6.41 11.17 19.27
N LYS A 341 -7.46 10.94 20.05
CA LYS A 341 -7.42 9.98 21.16
C LYS A 341 -7.02 8.58 20.68
N GLU A 342 -7.68 8.08 19.65
CA GLU A 342 -7.42 6.73 19.11
C GLU A 342 -6.07 6.66 18.40
N LEU A 343 -5.63 7.76 17.80
CA LEU A 343 -4.31 7.88 17.19
C LEU A 343 -3.20 7.82 18.26
N GLN A 344 -3.40 8.40 19.44
CA GLN A 344 -2.47 8.27 20.56
C GLN A 344 -2.45 6.84 21.12
N ASP A 345 -3.61 6.21 21.27
CA ASP A 345 -3.71 4.80 21.67
C ASP A 345 -2.92 3.90 20.70
N TYR A 346 -3.03 4.14 19.39
CA TYR A 346 -2.23 3.45 18.37
C TYR A 346 -0.73 3.73 18.50
N LYS A 347 -0.31 4.98 18.76
CA LYS A 347 1.10 5.32 18.95
C LYS A 347 1.72 4.59 20.13
N GLU A 348 0.98 4.37 21.22
CA GLU A 348 1.45 3.57 22.36
C GLU A 348 1.59 2.09 22.01
N ILE A 349 0.65 1.52 21.24
CA ILE A 349 0.78 0.15 20.71
C ILE A 349 2.02 0.04 19.81
N ARG A 350 2.20 1.01 18.90
CA ARG A 350 3.30 1.06 17.92
C ARG A 350 4.67 0.96 18.58
N LYS A 351 4.89 1.65 19.71
CA LYS A 351 6.20 1.65 20.43
C LYS A 351 6.72 0.26 20.76
N LYS A 352 5.85 -0.72 20.99
CA LYS A 352 6.23 -2.10 21.35
C LYS A 352 6.91 -2.86 20.20
N TYR A 353 6.70 -2.40 18.97
CA TYR A 353 7.07 -3.13 17.75
C TYR A 353 8.08 -2.39 16.88
N LEU A 354 8.56 -1.22 17.32
CA LEU A 354 9.56 -0.48 16.56
C LEU A 354 10.89 -1.23 16.52
N LEU A 355 11.45 -1.35 15.33
CA LEU A 355 12.76 -1.98 15.08
C LEU A 355 13.87 -0.95 14.92
N TYR A 356 13.48 0.30 14.70
CA TYR A 356 14.36 1.41 14.39
C TYR A 356 14.09 2.55 15.38
N GLU A 357 15.15 3.32 15.66
CA GLU A 357 15.08 4.54 16.50
C GLU A 357 14.07 5.55 15.97
#